data_AF-A0AA41UXT6-F1
#
_entry.id   AF-A0AA41UXT6-F1
#
_cell.length_a   1.000
_cell.length_b   1.000
_cell.length_c   1.000
_cell.angle_alpha   90.00
_cell.angle_beta   90.00
_cell.angle_gamma   90.00
#
_symmetry.space_group_name_H-M   'P 1'
#
loop_
_entity.id
_entity.type
_entity.pdbx_description
1 polymer ?
#
loop_
_entity_poly.entity_id
_entity_poly.type
_entity_poly.pdbx_seq_one_letter_code
_entity_poly.pdbx_strand_id
1 'polypeptide(L)'
;MDSESGESVSKAPKSPSDSGNDHGEGIHYFDCGICFGSPRDPVSTLCGHIFCWPCMYKWLRYLRNHSCSQECPVCKAPVQQEKLIRLKPITGIDFPSQPAGQRPETT
;
A
#
# COMPACT_ATOMS: atom_id res chain seq x y z
N MET A 1 -43.51 -24.67 -27.72
CA MET A 1 -43.09 -24.30 -26.35
C MET A 1 -41.67 -24.81 -26.22
N ASP A 2 -40.80 -24.02 -26.79
CA ASP A 2 -39.42 -24.33 -27.11
C ASP A 2 -38.64 -23.51 -26.11
N SER A 3 -38.07 -24.19 -25.12
CA SER A 3 -37.24 -23.57 -24.09
C SER A 3 -36.03 -24.45 -23.90
N GLU A 4 -35.11 -24.28 -24.84
CA GLU A 4 -33.71 -24.59 -24.71
C GLU A 4 -33.10 -23.51 -23.79
N SER A 5 -32.46 -23.90 -22.69
CA SER A 5 -31.60 -23.00 -21.92
C SER A 5 -30.27 -23.69 -21.72
N GLY A 6 -29.26 -23.14 -22.36
CA GLY A 6 -27.92 -23.68 -22.50
C GLY A 6 -27.11 -23.68 -21.21
N GLU A 7 -26.24 -24.68 -21.15
CA GLU A 7 -25.08 -24.78 -20.27
C GLU A 7 -24.05 -23.72 -20.67
N SER A 8 -23.36 -23.10 -19.71
CA SER A 8 -22.18 -22.28 -19.99
C SER A 8 -21.15 -22.40 -18.87
N VAL A 9 -20.08 -23.10 -19.20
CA VAL A 9 -18.88 -23.37 -18.39
C VAL A 9 -17.86 -22.24 -18.56
N SER A 10 -17.21 -21.89 -17.44
CA SER A 10 -15.92 -21.17 -17.26
C SER A 10 -15.90 -19.68 -17.65
N LYS A 11 -15.21 -18.80 -16.93
CA LYS A 11 -13.74 -18.82 -16.73
C LYS A 11 -13.32 -17.73 -15.72
N ALA A 12 -12.47 -18.10 -14.76
CA ALA A 12 -11.84 -17.18 -13.82
C ALA A 12 -11.02 -16.10 -14.55
N PRO A 13 -10.99 -14.85 -14.07
CA PRO A 13 -10.05 -13.86 -14.59
C PRO A 13 -8.63 -14.19 -14.13
N LYS A 14 -7.75 -14.19 -15.13
CA LYS A 14 -6.34 -14.57 -15.06
C LYS A 14 -5.55 -13.50 -14.30
N SER A 15 -4.73 -13.93 -13.35
CA SER A 15 -3.59 -13.17 -12.84
C SER A 15 -2.69 -12.74 -14.01
N PRO A 16 -2.20 -11.49 -14.04
CA PRO A 16 -1.03 -11.18 -14.84
C PRO A 16 0.22 -11.67 -14.09
N SER A 17 0.89 -12.64 -14.68
CA SER A 17 2.28 -13.00 -14.42
C SER A 17 3.10 -12.56 -15.63
N ASP A 18 4.10 -11.70 -15.43
CA ASP A 18 5.31 -11.56 -16.27
C ASP A 18 6.19 -10.45 -15.64
N SER A 19 7.52 -10.46 -15.59
CA SER A 19 8.59 -11.46 -15.54
C SER A 19 9.82 -10.67 -15.07
N GLY A 20 10.79 -11.35 -14.45
CA GLY A 20 11.81 -10.75 -13.57
C GLY A 20 12.92 -9.91 -14.22
N ASN A 21 13.42 -8.95 -13.43
CA ASN A 21 14.83 -8.72 -13.04
C ASN A 21 14.81 -7.43 -12.19
N ASP A 22 15.08 -7.46 -10.89
CA ASP A 22 16.42 -7.57 -10.31
C ASP A 22 16.26 -7.84 -8.80
N HIS A 23 17.03 -8.78 -8.25
CA HIS A 23 17.02 -9.11 -6.83
C HIS A 23 17.74 -8.02 -6.03
N GLY A 24 17.09 -6.87 -5.88
CA GLY A 24 17.18 -6.14 -4.64
C GLY A 24 15.99 -6.57 -3.79
N GLU A 25 16.19 -7.45 -2.80
CA GLU A 25 15.26 -7.55 -1.67
C GLU A 25 15.32 -6.23 -0.87
N GLY A 26 14.85 -5.15 -1.52
CA GLY A 26 14.47 -3.94 -0.85
C GLY A 26 13.22 -4.31 -0.09
N ILE A 27 13.37 -4.46 1.23
CA ILE A 27 12.29 -4.88 2.09
C ILE A 27 11.07 -3.99 1.80
N HIS A 28 9.95 -4.61 1.40
CA HIS A 28 8.67 -3.95 1.13
C HIS A 28 8.06 -3.45 2.45
N TYR A 29 8.70 -2.49 3.10
CA TYR A 29 8.31 -2.06 4.44
C TYR A 29 6.99 -1.27 4.44
N PHE A 30 6.56 -0.72 3.29
CA PHE A 30 5.45 0.22 3.26
C PHE A 30 4.59 0.10 1.97
N ASP A 31 3.49 -0.64 2.07
CA ASP A 31 2.45 -0.65 1.03
C ASP A 31 1.44 0.48 1.24
N CYS A 32 0.86 0.96 0.14
CA CYS A 32 -0.23 1.93 0.22
C CYS A 32 -1.48 1.29 0.85
N GLY A 33 -1.96 1.83 1.97
CA GLY A 33 -3.18 1.36 2.64
C GLY A 33 -4.51 1.60 1.90
N ILE A 34 -4.47 1.94 0.60
CA ILE A 34 -5.65 2.15 -0.27
C ILE A 34 -5.57 1.23 -1.50
N CYS A 35 -4.44 1.23 -2.21
CA CYS A 35 -4.29 0.42 -3.43
C CYS A 35 -3.47 -0.87 -3.21
N PHE A 36 -2.96 -1.11 -2.00
CA PHE A 36 -2.26 -2.33 -1.60
C PHE A 36 -1.04 -2.67 -2.47
N GLY A 37 -0.32 -1.66 -2.95
CA GLY A 37 0.90 -1.84 -3.72
C GLY A 37 1.92 -0.77 -3.40
N SER A 38 3.06 -0.83 -4.10
CA SER A 38 4.17 0.10 -3.92
C SER A 38 3.72 1.55 -4.12
N PRO A 39 3.86 2.41 -3.10
CA PRO A 39 3.30 3.75 -3.15
C PRO A 39 4.07 4.64 -4.14
N ARG A 40 3.37 5.17 -5.14
CA ARG A 40 3.90 6.22 -6.03
C ARG A 40 3.75 7.58 -5.36
N ASP A 41 4.87 8.29 -5.24
CA ASP A 41 4.97 9.54 -4.46
C ASP A 41 4.42 9.34 -3.04
N PRO A 42 5.09 8.50 -2.23
CA PRO A 42 4.59 8.11 -0.92
C PRO A 42 4.38 9.33 -0.02
N VAL A 43 3.23 9.37 0.63
CA VAL A 43 2.93 10.32 1.70
C VAL A 43 2.59 9.60 2.98
N SER A 44 3.11 10.12 4.08
CA SER A 44 2.78 9.67 5.43
C SER A 44 1.81 10.64 6.09
N THR A 45 0.86 10.06 6.81
CA THR A 45 0.00 10.77 7.77
C THR A 45 0.69 10.89 9.12
N LEU A 46 0.22 11.77 10.00
CA LEU A 46 0.80 11.87 11.36
C LEU A 46 0.61 10.61 12.22
N CYS A 47 -0.33 9.74 11.85
CA CYS A 47 -0.47 8.43 12.49
C CYS A 47 0.47 7.36 11.90
N GLY A 48 1.35 7.71 10.96
CA GLY A 48 2.39 6.84 10.42
C GLY A 48 1.96 5.95 9.26
N HIS A 49 0.69 5.98 8.84
CA HIS A 49 0.23 5.20 7.68
C HIS A 49 0.62 5.87 6.37
N ILE A 50 1.04 5.04 5.40
CA ILE A 50 1.60 5.47 4.12
C ILE A 50 0.64 5.17 2.98
N PHE A 51 0.59 6.11 2.03
CA PHE A 51 -0.29 6.06 0.88
C PHE A 51 0.39 6.67 -0.34
N CYS A 52 -0.07 6.33 -1.54
CA CYS A 52 0.24 7.12 -2.73
C CYS A 52 -0.35 8.52 -2.56
N TRP A 53 0.38 9.57 -2.95
CA TRP A 53 -0.18 10.93 -3.05
C TRP A 53 -1.55 10.98 -3.76
N PRO A 54 -1.74 10.41 -4.96
CA PRO A 54 -3.04 10.44 -5.64
C PRO A 54 -4.14 9.67 -4.90
N CYS A 55 -3.79 8.60 -4.17
CA CYS A 55 -4.75 7.82 -3.40
C CYS A 55 -5.27 8.62 -2.21
N MET A 56 -4.36 9.20 -1.43
CA MET A 56 -4.74 10.04 -0.29
C MET A 56 -5.52 11.29 -0.73
N TYR A 57 -5.10 11.93 -1.82
CA TYR A 57 -5.80 13.12 -2.33
C TYR A 57 -7.24 12.82 -2.75
N LYS A 58 -7.48 11.72 -3.48
CA LYS A 58 -8.83 11.29 -3.86
C LYS A 58 -9.69 10.98 -2.63
N TRP A 59 -9.10 10.33 -1.63
CA TRP A 59 -9.78 10.01 -0.37
C TRP A 59 -10.24 11.26 0.38
N LEU A 60 -9.34 12.24 0.58
CA LEU A 60 -9.66 13.49 1.25
C LEU A 60 -10.72 14.30 0.48
N ARG A 61 -10.65 14.33 -0.86
CA ARG A 61 -11.70 14.93 -1.67
C ARG A 61 -13.05 14.26 -1.46
N TYR A 62 -13.10 12.93 -1.49
CA TYR A 62 -14.33 12.17 -1.25
C TYR A 62 -14.90 12.50 0.14
N LEU A 63 -14.09 12.43 1.19
CA LEU A 63 -14.54 12.75 2.53
C LEU A 63 -15.06 14.19 2.64
N ARG A 64 -14.42 15.17 1.99
CA ARG A 64 -14.91 16.57 2.04
C ARG A 64 -16.32 16.73 1.48
N ASN A 65 -16.71 15.88 0.54
CA ASN A 65 -18.04 15.89 -0.07
C ASN A 65 -19.08 15.06 0.70
N HIS A 66 -18.65 14.09 1.50
CA HIS A 66 -19.53 13.10 2.15
C HIS A 66 -19.46 13.09 3.69
N SER A 67 -18.54 13.85 4.29
CA SER A 67 -18.24 13.77 5.73
C SER A 67 -17.68 15.10 6.25
N CYS A 68 -17.98 15.40 7.51
CA CYS A 68 -17.44 16.59 8.18
C CYS A 68 -16.02 16.38 8.72
N SER A 69 -15.56 15.13 8.85
CA SER A 69 -14.22 14.77 9.34
C SER A 69 -13.35 14.18 8.22
N GLN A 70 -12.06 14.51 8.26
CA GLN A 70 -11.04 13.95 7.39
C GLN A 70 -10.24 12.93 8.21
N GLU A 71 -10.31 11.65 7.85
CA GLU A 71 -9.80 10.55 8.67
C GLU A 71 -8.92 9.58 7.87
N CYS A 72 -7.97 8.96 8.56
CA CYS A 72 -7.11 7.94 8.00
C CYS A 72 -7.94 6.71 7.58
N PRO A 73 -7.79 6.19 6.35
CA PRO A 73 -8.51 4.99 5.90
C PRO A 73 -8.30 3.79 6.81
N VAL A 74 -7.09 3.65 7.37
CA VAL A 74 -6.64 2.48 8.14
C VAL A 74 -7.08 2.57 9.60
N CYS A 75 -6.64 3.61 10.33
CA CYS A 75 -6.85 3.70 11.78
C CYS A 75 -7.87 4.76 12.23
N LYS A 76 -8.52 5.45 11.30
CA LYS A 76 -9.51 6.53 11.55
C LYS A 76 -8.99 7.74 12.33
N ALA A 77 -7.69 7.83 12.58
CA ALA A 77 -7.08 9.03 13.15
C ALA A 77 -7.34 10.26 12.26
N PRO A 78 -7.49 11.46 12.84
CA PRO A 78 -7.73 12.69 12.07
C PRO A 78 -6.54 13.00 11.14
N VAL A 79 -6.84 13.34 9.90
CA VAL A 79 -5.87 13.67 8.85
C VAL A 79 -6.12 15.09 8.37
N GLN A 80 -5.05 15.87 8.22
CA GLN A 80 -5.10 17.21 7.61
C GLN A 80 -4.22 17.19 6.36
N GLN A 81 -4.76 17.67 5.24
CA GLN A 81 -4.07 17.61 3.95
C GLN A 81 -2.73 18.35 3.98
N GLU A 82 -2.68 19.47 4.71
CA GLU A 82 -1.52 20.35 4.87
C GLU A 82 -0.44 19.71 5.74
N LYS A 83 -0.80 18.70 6.54
CA LYS A 83 0.10 17.97 7.43
C LYS A 83 0.59 16.64 6.84
N LEU A 84 0.30 16.37 5.57
CA LEU A 84 0.83 15.20 4.87
C LEU A 84 2.32 15.40 4.60
N ILE A 85 3.11 14.40 4.97
CA ILE A 85 4.57 14.42 4.81
C ILE A 85 4.91 13.62 3.56
N ARG A 86 5.48 14.28 2.53
CA ARG A 86 6.02 13.57 1.36
C ARG A 86 7.31 12.85 1.73
N LEU A 87 7.32 11.54 1.52
CA LEU A 87 8.49 10.71 1.75
C LEU A 87 9.36 10.69 0.50
N LYS A 88 10.68 10.71 0.70
CA LYS A 88 11.65 10.52 -0.36
C LYS A 88 12.33 9.16 -0.18
N PRO A 89 12.51 8.39 -1.26
CA PRO A 89 13.30 7.17 -1.20
C PRO A 89 14.70 7.50 -0.66
N ILE A 90 15.14 6.74 0.33
CA ILE A 90 16.51 6.77 0.80
C ILE A 90 17.30 5.87 -0.16
N THR A 91 17.92 6.46 -1.17
CA THR A 91 18.80 5.75 -2.10
C THR A 91 20.25 5.92 -1.68
N GLY A 92 21.05 4.85 -1.72
CA GLY A 92 22.50 4.94 -1.51
C GLY A 92 22.97 4.98 -0.05
N ILE A 93 22.13 4.56 0.90
CA ILE A 93 22.62 4.20 2.23
C ILE A 93 22.92 2.70 2.20
N ASP A 94 24.20 2.35 2.16
CA ASP A 94 24.68 1.04 2.53
C ASP A 94 24.38 0.84 4.02
N PHE A 95 23.21 0.29 4.32
CA PHE A 95 22.94 -0.19 5.67
C PHE A 95 23.86 -1.40 5.88
N PRO A 96 24.86 -1.33 6.79
CA PRO A 96 25.69 -2.48 7.07
C PRO A 96 24.76 -3.61 7.53
N SER A 97 24.80 -4.72 6.80
CA SER A 97 24.01 -5.92 7.08
C SER A 97 24.18 -6.25 8.56
N GLN A 98 23.09 -6.14 9.31
CA GLN A 98 23.10 -6.38 10.75
C GLN A 98 23.62 -7.81 10.96
N PRO A 99 24.69 -8.04 11.76
CA PRO A 99 25.13 -9.39 12.04
C PRO A 99 23.97 -10.12 12.71
N ALA A 100 23.71 -11.37 12.30
CA ALA A 100 22.66 -12.19 12.87
C ALA A 100 22.84 -12.20 14.40
N GLY A 101 21.93 -11.55 15.12
CA GLY A 101 21.97 -11.50 16.57
C GLY A 101 21.87 -12.92 17.11
N GLN A 102 22.98 -13.48 17.57
CA GLN A 102 22.96 -14.76 18.27
C GLN A 102 22.30 -14.51 19.62
N ARG A 103 21.10 -15.05 19.81
CA ARG A 103 20.47 -15.13 21.13
C ARG A 103 21.34 -16.08 21.96
N PRO A 104 21.99 -15.62 23.04
CA PRO A 104 22.72 -16.55 23.91
C PRO A 104 21.71 -17.54 24.49
N GLU A 105 22.01 -18.83 24.32
CA GLU A 105 21.23 -19.89 24.93
C GLU A 105 21.50 -19.84 26.43
N THR A 106 20.45 -19.63 27.22
CA THR A 106 20.54 -19.66 28.68
C THR A 106 20.60 -21.11 29.13
N THR A 107 21.75 -21.55 29.63
CA THR A 107 21.92 -22.79 30.39
C THR A 107 21.29 -22.66 31.78
#